data_AF-A0A9P9TPQ0-F1
#
_entry.id   AF-A0A9P9TPQ0-F1
#
_cell.length_a   1.000
_cell.length_b   1.000
_cell.length_c   1.000
_cell.angle_alpha   90.00
_cell.angle_beta   90.00
_cell.angle_gamma   90.00
#
_symmetry.space_group_name_H-M   'P 1'
#
loop_
_entity.id
_entity.type
_entity.pdbx_description
1 polymer ?
#
loop_
_entity_poly.entity_id
_entity_poly.type
_entity_poly.pdbx_seq_one_letter_code
_entity_poly.pdbx_strand_id
1 'polypeptide(L)'
;MGTSVRPYTKPLLFSLIGVLVLIICILFGMWFYRLYTKRGFYLKDFERLSKEARLLAQETSIIRKDIESDDVTDSSLNIVNMQHLNAAEDLDCGIRIALSAWEDIMQPNEGDALDEEGGVGGARIDRKGERRLRERRRSHGRYVIGLMRGKAIEGVERRKELSRELQAMHLEVLSRKPNYQFSSTNHLIASSSSKSSIWSQEKVI
;
A
#
# COMPACT_ATOMS: atom_id res chain seq x y z
N MET A 1 -11.49 -73.11 30.51
CA MET A 1 -11.95 -72.61 29.18
C MET A 1 -11.83 -71.09 29.18
N GLY A 2 -10.73 -70.54 28.67
CA GLY A 2 -10.56 -69.09 28.53
C GLY A 2 -10.49 -68.74 27.06
N THR A 3 -11.56 -68.18 26.50
CA THR A 3 -11.61 -67.81 25.09
C THR A 3 -10.84 -66.52 24.83
N SER A 4 -9.82 -66.61 23.97
CA SER A 4 -9.02 -65.52 23.44
C SER A 4 -9.85 -64.47 22.69
N VAL A 5 -10.04 -63.29 23.29
CA VAL A 5 -10.63 -62.10 22.62
C VAL A 5 -9.53 -61.13 22.13
N ARG A 6 -8.29 -61.62 21.92
CA ARG A 6 -7.12 -60.75 21.68
C ARG A 6 -6.75 -60.38 20.23
N PRO A 7 -7.17 -61.06 19.13
CA PRO A 7 -6.68 -60.67 17.81
C PRO A 7 -7.52 -59.60 17.10
N TYR A 8 -8.79 -59.37 17.48
CA TYR A 8 -9.71 -58.48 16.75
C TYR A 8 -9.77 -57.03 17.26
N THR A 9 -9.20 -56.73 18.43
CA THR A 9 -9.25 -55.38 19.04
C THR A 9 -8.24 -54.41 18.44
N LYS A 10 -7.06 -54.89 18.01
CA LYS A 10 -6.02 -54.05 17.40
C LYS A 10 -6.41 -53.41 16.06
N PRO A 11 -7.01 -54.13 15.07
CA PRO A 11 -7.40 -53.52 13.81
C PRO A 11 -8.55 -52.52 13.95
N LEU A 12 -9.48 -52.78 14.88
CA LEU A 12 -10.58 -51.86 15.19
C LEU A 12 -10.06 -50.56 15.85
N LEU A 13 -9.09 -50.67 16.76
CA LEU A 13 -8.44 -49.50 17.36
C LEU A 13 -7.67 -48.67 16.32
N PHE A 14 -6.94 -49.32 15.41
CA PHE A 14 -6.22 -48.62 14.33
C PHE A 14 -7.18 -47.89 13.38
N SER A 15 -8.30 -48.53 13.03
CA SER A 15 -9.36 -47.90 12.23
C SER A 15 -9.98 -46.70 12.94
N LEU A 16 -10.29 -46.83 14.24
CA LEU A 16 -10.84 -45.73 15.04
C LEU A 16 -9.87 -44.55 15.15
N ILE A 17 -8.58 -44.82 15.36
CA ILE A 17 -7.53 -43.79 15.39
C ILE A 17 -7.41 -43.11 14.03
N GLY A 18 -7.44 -43.86 12.93
CA GLY A 18 -7.41 -43.32 11.57
C GLY A 18 -8.59 -42.37 11.30
N VAL A 19 -9.81 -42.76 11.70
CA VAL A 19 -11.00 -41.91 11.57
C VAL A 19 -10.90 -40.65 12.44
N LEU A 20 -10.39 -40.76 13.68
CA LEU A 20 -10.16 -39.61 14.56
C LEU A 20 -9.15 -38.62 13.98
N VAL A 21 -8.01 -39.12 13.46
CA VAL A 21 -7.00 -38.27 12.80
C VAL A 21 -7.60 -37.57 11.59
N LEU A 22 -8.41 -38.27 10.80
CA LEU A 22 -9.05 -37.71 9.61
C LEU A 22 -10.06 -36.60 9.98
N ILE A 23 -10.87 -36.81 11.03
CA ILE A 23 -11.78 -35.79 11.57
C ILE A 23 -10.98 -34.59 12.07
N ILE A 24 -9.90 -34.81 12.83
CA ILE A 24 -9.02 -33.75 13.32
C ILE A 24 -8.44 -32.95 12.15
N CYS A 25 -7.92 -33.62 11.12
CA CYS A 25 -7.39 -32.97 9.91
C CYS A 25 -8.45 -32.15 9.16
N ILE A 26 -9.69 -32.63 9.04
CA ILE A 26 -10.78 -31.86 8.42
C ILE A 26 -11.10 -30.62 9.26
N LEU A 27 -11.22 -30.76 10.58
CA LEU A 27 -11.53 -29.65 11.48
C LEU A 27 -10.42 -28.60 11.48
N PHE A 28 -9.16 -29.03 11.55
CA PHE A 28 -8.01 -28.13 11.43
C PHE A 28 -7.95 -27.49 10.04
N GLY A 29 -8.15 -28.26 8.96
CA GLY A 29 -8.17 -27.75 7.59
C GLY A 29 -9.25 -26.68 7.38
N MET A 30 -10.48 -26.91 7.86
CA MET A 30 -11.55 -25.92 7.84
C MET A 30 -11.22 -24.69 8.68
N TRP A 31 -10.58 -24.87 9.84
CA TRP A 31 -10.21 -23.77 10.71
C TRP A 31 -9.11 -22.89 10.09
N PHE A 32 -8.05 -23.51 9.57
CA PHE A 32 -6.99 -22.84 8.81
C PHE A 32 -7.53 -22.14 7.57
N TYR A 33 -8.38 -22.80 6.79
CA TYR A 33 -9.01 -22.21 5.60
C TYR A 33 -9.80 -20.95 5.96
N ARG A 34 -10.59 -21.00 7.04
CA ARG A 34 -11.41 -19.86 7.51
C ARG A 34 -10.55 -18.70 8.01
N LEU A 35 -9.39 -18.99 8.60
CA LEU A 35 -8.43 -17.98 9.09
C LEU A 35 -7.69 -17.31 7.93
N TYR A 36 -7.18 -18.12 6.99
CA TYR A 36 -6.44 -17.63 5.82
C TYR A 36 -7.33 -16.82 4.87
N THR A 37 -8.53 -17.31 4.56
CA THR A 37 -9.43 -16.61 3.62
C THR A 37 -9.91 -15.27 4.15
N LYS A 38 -10.15 -15.13 5.46
CA LYS A 38 -10.60 -13.86 6.02
C LYS A 38 -9.44 -12.90 6.26
N ARG A 39 -8.36 -13.30 6.93
CA ARG A 39 -7.23 -12.38 7.20
C ARG A 39 -6.42 -12.05 5.94
N GLY A 40 -6.12 -13.06 5.12
CA GLY A 40 -5.30 -12.88 3.92
C GLY A 40 -5.97 -12.02 2.85
N PHE A 41 -7.30 -12.08 2.74
CA PHE A 41 -8.03 -11.25 1.78
C PHE A 41 -7.94 -9.76 2.12
N TYR A 42 -8.17 -9.39 3.39
CA TYR A 42 -8.07 -7.99 3.79
C TYR A 42 -6.64 -7.46 3.73
N LEU A 43 -5.63 -8.29 4.05
CA LEU A 43 -4.22 -7.88 4.02
C LEU A 43 -3.74 -7.63 2.58
N LYS A 44 -4.10 -8.51 1.63
CA LYS A 44 -3.74 -8.36 0.22
C LYS A 44 -4.39 -7.12 -0.40
N ASP A 45 -5.65 -6.86 -0.08
CA ASP A 45 -6.35 -5.66 -0.55
C ASP A 45 -5.74 -4.40 0.04
N PHE A 46 -5.38 -4.43 1.32
CA PHE A 46 -4.69 -3.34 1.99
C PHE A 46 -3.34 -3.03 1.33
N GLU A 47 -2.50 -4.05 1.10
CA GLU A 47 -1.21 -3.89 0.41
C GLU A 47 -1.39 -3.31 -1.00
N ARG A 48 -2.36 -3.82 -1.75
CA ARG A 48 -2.67 -3.31 -3.10
C ARG A 48 -3.05 -1.82 -3.05
N LEU A 49 -4.01 -1.46 -2.21
CA LEU A 49 -4.50 -0.08 -2.09
C LEU A 49 -3.42 0.86 -1.55
N SER A 50 -2.61 0.41 -0.60
CA SER A 50 -1.47 1.17 -0.07
C SER A 50 -0.42 1.45 -1.15
N LYS A 51 -0.10 0.44 -1.98
CA LYS A 51 0.79 0.62 -3.12
C LYS A 51 0.23 1.60 -4.15
N GLU A 52 -1.04 1.46 -4.51
CA GLU A 52 -1.71 2.38 -5.45
C GLU A 52 -1.73 3.81 -4.93
N ALA A 53 -2.08 4.01 -3.66
CA ALA A 53 -2.07 5.33 -3.02
C ALA A 53 -0.68 5.98 -3.02
N ARG A 54 0.38 5.20 -2.77
CA ARG A 54 1.76 5.71 -2.83
C ARG A 54 2.16 6.16 -4.23
N LEU A 55 1.76 5.41 -5.26
CA LEU A 55 2.04 5.79 -6.65
C LEU A 55 1.34 7.09 -7.04
N LEU A 56 0.07 7.24 -6.65
CA LEU A 56 -0.72 8.46 -6.91
C LEU A 56 -0.15 9.68 -6.15
N ALA A 57 0.25 9.50 -4.89
CA ALA A 57 0.90 10.57 -4.12
C ALA A 57 2.25 10.97 -4.71
N GLN A 58 3.03 10.01 -5.21
CA GLN A 58 4.29 10.28 -5.88
C GLN A 58 4.06 11.06 -7.18
N GLU A 59 3.06 10.70 -7.97
CA GLU A 59 2.64 11.45 -9.16
C GLU A 59 2.31 12.91 -8.81
N THR A 60 1.48 13.15 -7.78
CA THR A 60 1.17 14.51 -7.29
C THR A 60 2.44 15.30 -6.96
N SER A 61 3.40 14.66 -6.28
CA SER A 61 4.65 15.29 -5.85
C SER A 61 5.54 15.71 -7.03
N ILE A 62 5.59 14.88 -8.09
CA ILE A 62 6.39 15.14 -9.28
C ILE A 62 5.77 16.31 -10.06
N ILE A 63 4.46 16.25 -10.29
CA ILE A 63 3.72 17.27 -11.04
C ILE A 63 3.80 18.62 -10.32
N ARG A 64 3.66 18.64 -8.99
CA ARG A 64 3.86 19.85 -8.18
C ARG A 64 5.24 20.46 -8.42
N LYS A 65 6.31 19.68 -8.27
CA LYS A 65 7.67 20.18 -8.45
C LYS A 65 7.89 20.77 -9.84
N ASP A 66 7.27 20.16 -10.86
CA ASP A 66 7.37 20.64 -12.23
C ASP A 66 6.57 21.93 -12.47
N ILE A 67 5.42 22.10 -11.81
CA ILE A 67 4.62 23.34 -11.85
C ILE A 67 5.31 24.46 -11.06
N GLU A 68 5.80 24.19 -9.86
CA GLU A 68 6.50 25.19 -9.03
C GLU A 68 7.81 25.68 -9.67
N SER A 69 8.40 24.89 -10.56
CA SER A 69 9.60 25.28 -11.33
C SER A 69 9.29 25.88 -12.69
N ASP A 70 8.03 26.07 -13.06
CA ASP A 70 7.63 26.74 -14.29
C ASP A 70 7.51 28.26 -14.04
N ASP A 71 8.62 28.98 -14.21
CA ASP A 71 8.67 30.44 -14.08
C ASP A 71 8.00 31.18 -15.27
N VAL A 72 7.58 30.44 -16.30
CA VAL A 72 7.06 31.00 -17.57
C VAL A 72 5.52 31.08 -17.56
N THR A 73 4.84 30.46 -16.60
CA THR A 73 3.37 30.40 -16.56
C THR A 73 2.75 31.75 -16.18
N ASP A 74 1.65 32.10 -16.86
CA ASP A 74 0.76 33.17 -16.39
C ASP A 74 0.27 32.86 -14.96
N SER A 75 0.31 33.88 -14.09
CA SER A 75 -0.08 33.76 -12.68
C SER A 75 -1.50 33.21 -12.52
N SER A 76 -2.39 33.52 -13.45
CA SER A 76 -3.77 33.02 -13.47
C SER A 76 -3.86 31.50 -13.68
N LEU A 77 -3.07 30.97 -14.61
CA LEU A 77 -3.00 29.53 -14.90
C LEU A 77 -2.32 28.76 -13.76
N ASN A 78 -1.29 29.35 -13.15
CA ASN A 78 -0.63 28.74 -12.00
C ASN A 78 -1.59 28.58 -10.80
N ILE A 79 -2.47 29.57 -10.55
CA ILE A 79 -3.50 29.47 -9.51
C ILE A 79 -4.44 28.28 -9.77
N VAL A 80 -4.91 28.11 -11.01
CA VAL A 80 -5.81 27.00 -11.37
C VAL A 80 -5.09 25.65 -11.23
N ASN A 81 -3.85 25.56 -11.71
CA ASN A 81 -3.03 24.35 -11.59
C ASN A 81 -2.81 23.94 -10.13
N MET A 82 -2.53 24.93 -9.26
CA MET A 82 -2.40 24.71 -7.83
C MET A 82 -3.71 24.29 -7.16
N GLN A 83 -4.87 24.77 -7.61
CA GLN A 83 -6.17 24.30 -7.10
C GLN A 83 -6.41 22.81 -7.40
N HIS A 84 -6.12 22.37 -8.61
CA HIS A 84 -6.22 20.95 -8.99
C HIS A 84 -5.23 20.09 -8.20
N LEU A 85 -4.01 20.56 -7.95
CA LEU A 85 -3.05 19.88 -7.08
C LEU A 85 -3.56 19.77 -5.64
N ASN A 86 -4.12 20.83 -5.08
CA ASN A 86 -4.66 20.80 -3.72
C ASN A 86 -5.83 19.80 -3.60
N ALA A 87 -6.72 19.76 -4.60
CA ALA A 87 -7.79 18.77 -4.65
C ALA A 87 -7.25 17.32 -4.68
N ALA A 88 -6.13 17.09 -5.37
CA ALA A 88 -5.46 15.80 -5.40
C ALA A 88 -4.84 15.44 -4.04
N GLU A 89 -4.22 16.41 -3.37
CA GLU A 89 -3.66 16.21 -2.05
C GLU A 89 -4.71 15.93 -0.98
N ASP A 90 -5.87 16.60 -1.06
CA ASP A 90 -6.99 16.34 -0.16
C ASP A 90 -7.47 14.88 -0.28
N LEU A 91 -7.53 14.37 -1.52
CA LEU A 91 -7.82 12.95 -1.78
C LEU A 91 -6.70 12.03 -1.26
N ASP A 92 -5.44 12.36 -1.52
CA ASP A 92 -4.28 11.58 -1.05
C ASP A 92 -4.23 11.54 0.49
N CYS A 93 -4.60 12.64 1.15
CA CYS A 93 -4.76 12.73 2.61
C CYS A 93 -5.89 11.83 3.10
N GLY A 94 -7.08 11.91 2.47
CA GLY A 94 -8.23 11.08 2.82
C GLY A 94 -7.96 9.58 2.68
N ILE A 95 -7.28 9.17 1.60
CA ILE A 95 -6.87 7.78 1.37
C ILE A 95 -5.90 7.33 2.47
N ARG A 96 -4.91 8.16 2.82
CA ARG A 96 -3.94 7.85 3.87
C ARG A 96 -4.59 7.67 5.23
N ILE A 97 -5.50 8.56 5.61
CA ILE A 97 -6.26 8.46 6.86
C ILE A 97 -7.06 7.16 6.89
N ALA A 98 -7.75 6.82 5.79
CA ALA A 98 -8.51 5.59 5.70
C ALA A 98 -7.62 4.34 5.82
N LEU A 99 -6.45 4.33 5.15
CA LEU A 99 -5.49 3.23 5.25
C LEU A 99 -4.90 3.12 6.66
N SER A 100 -4.45 4.22 7.27
CA SER A 100 -3.92 4.19 8.64
C SER A 100 -4.96 3.71 9.65
N ALA A 101 -6.20 4.22 9.58
CA ALA A 101 -7.27 3.76 10.46
C ALA A 101 -7.61 2.27 10.24
N TRP A 102 -7.47 1.76 9.01
CA TRP A 102 -7.65 0.35 8.73
C TRP A 102 -6.50 -0.49 9.33
N GLU A 103 -5.26 -0.05 9.15
CA GLU A 103 -4.07 -0.71 9.71
C GLU A 103 -4.12 -0.80 11.24
N ASP A 104 -4.46 0.30 11.91
CA ASP A 104 -4.57 0.38 13.38
C ASP A 104 -5.57 -0.65 13.93
N ILE A 105 -6.70 -0.85 13.24
CA ILE A 105 -7.76 -1.77 13.68
C ILE A 105 -7.41 -3.23 13.34
N MET A 106 -6.57 -3.44 12.32
CA MET A 106 -6.05 -4.76 11.96
C MET A 106 -4.99 -5.28 12.92
N GLN A 107 -4.35 -4.41 13.70
CA GLN A 107 -3.34 -4.74 14.71
C GLN A 107 -3.87 -4.65 16.16
N PRO A 108 -4.88 -5.44 16.57
CA PRO A 108 -5.38 -5.37 17.96
C PRO A 108 -4.41 -5.98 18.99
N ASN A 109 -3.25 -6.51 18.57
CA ASN A 109 -2.37 -7.33 19.40
C ASN A 109 -1.33 -6.54 20.22
N GLU A 110 -1.28 -5.22 20.12
CA GLU A 110 -0.40 -4.40 20.98
C GLU A 110 -1.09 -3.92 22.27
N GLY A 111 -2.41 -4.12 22.39
CA GLY A 111 -3.19 -3.70 23.57
C GLY A 111 -3.53 -4.79 24.58
N ASP A 112 -3.39 -6.07 24.24
CA ASP A 112 -3.66 -7.20 25.18
C ASP A 112 -2.54 -7.37 26.22
N ALA A 113 -1.44 -6.60 26.11
CA ALA A 113 -0.35 -6.58 27.07
C ALA A 113 -0.62 -5.67 28.29
N LEU A 114 -1.73 -4.91 28.31
CA LEU A 114 -2.07 -4.02 29.43
C LEU A 114 -3.14 -4.57 30.38
N ASP A 115 -3.71 -5.75 30.11
CA ASP A 115 -4.69 -6.41 31.00
C ASP A 115 -4.05 -7.50 31.89
N GLU A 116 -2.74 -7.77 31.75
CA GLU A 116 -2.03 -8.78 32.58
C GLU A 116 -1.37 -8.18 33.84
N GLU A 117 -1.30 -6.84 34.00
CA GLU A 117 -0.60 -6.23 35.12
C GLU A 117 -1.49 -5.22 35.88
N GLY A 118 -2.34 -5.74 36.77
CA GLY A 118 -3.01 -4.89 37.77
C GLY A 118 -4.21 -5.53 38.46
N GLY A 119 -3.99 -6.16 39.63
CA GLY A 119 -5.03 -6.22 40.64
C GLY A 119 -5.21 -7.56 41.35
N VAL A 120 -4.33 -7.83 42.31
CA VAL A 120 -4.73 -8.46 43.58
C VAL A 120 -5.73 -7.49 44.23
N GLY A 121 -7.01 -7.57 43.88
CA GLY A 121 -8.01 -6.62 44.35
C GLY A 121 -9.36 -6.82 43.70
N GLY A 122 -10.32 -7.32 44.47
CA GLY A 122 -11.62 -7.78 44.01
C GLY A 122 -12.42 -6.81 43.15
N ALA A 123 -12.97 -7.34 42.07
CA ALA A 123 -14.38 -7.18 41.74
C ALA A 123 -14.77 -8.35 40.85
N ARG A 124 -15.84 -9.07 41.21
CA ARG A 124 -16.46 -10.06 40.33
C ARG A 124 -17.13 -9.30 39.18
N ILE A 125 -16.35 -8.79 38.23
CA ILE A 125 -16.86 -8.33 36.95
C ILE A 125 -17.48 -9.58 36.31
N ASP A 126 -18.78 -9.51 36.06
CA ASP A 126 -19.55 -10.58 35.47
C ASP A 126 -18.86 -11.03 34.17
N ARG A 127 -18.27 -12.24 34.17
CA ARG A 127 -17.60 -12.85 33.00
C ARG A 127 -18.47 -12.80 31.75
N LYS A 128 -19.80 -12.72 31.91
CA LYS A 128 -20.78 -12.56 30.83
C LYS A 128 -20.81 -11.14 30.26
N GLY A 129 -20.62 -10.11 31.08
CA GLY A 129 -20.53 -8.70 30.67
C GLY A 129 -19.26 -8.42 29.88
N GLU A 130 -18.13 -8.93 30.33
CA GLU A 130 -16.84 -8.78 29.65
C GLU A 130 -16.83 -9.46 28.27
N ARG A 131 -17.41 -10.67 28.18
CA ARG A 131 -17.56 -11.39 26.91
C ARG A 131 -18.43 -10.61 25.91
N ARG A 132 -19.55 -10.01 26.36
CA ARG A 132 -20.42 -9.17 25.52
C ARG A 132 -19.69 -7.91 25.03
N LEU A 133 -18.89 -7.29 25.88
CA LEU A 133 -18.04 -6.14 25.53
C LEU A 133 -17.02 -6.51 24.46
N ARG A 134 -16.30 -7.64 24.62
CA ARG A 134 -15.35 -8.15 23.62
C ARG A 134 -16.04 -8.47 22.29
N GLU A 135 -17.22 -9.08 22.31
CA GLU A 135 -18.00 -9.37 21.10
C GLU A 135 -18.44 -8.08 20.37
N ARG A 136 -18.89 -7.06 21.11
CA ARG A 136 -19.25 -5.74 20.56
C ARG A 136 -18.03 -5.02 19.96
N ARG A 137 -16.86 -5.09 20.61
CA ARG A 137 -15.61 -4.54 20.05
C ARG A 137 -15.22 -5.24 18.75
N ARG A 138 -15.37 -6.57 18.68
CA ARG A 138 -15.07 -7.36 17.46
C ARG A 138 -16.06 -7.08 16.31
N SER A 139 -17.35 -6.88 16.60
CA SER A 139 -18.31 -6.50 15.55
C SER A 139 -18.07 -5.08 15.06
N HIS A 140 -17.78 -4.15 15.97
CA HIS A 140 -17.44 -2.77 15.65
C HIS A 140 -16.15 -2.68 14.83
N GLY A 141 -15.07 -3.37 15.23
CA GLY A 141 -13.82 -3.39 14.46
C GLY A 141 -14.03 -3.92 13.03
N ARG A 142 -14.84 -4.96 12.84
CA ARG A 142 -15.20 -5.44 11.49
C ARG A 142 -15.97 -4.41 10.67
N TYR A 143 -16.90 -3.70 11.29
CA TYR A 143 -17.64 -2.62 10.63
C TYR A 143 -16.70 -1.48 10.19
N VAL A 144 -15.82 -1.02 11.09
CA VAL A 144 -14.90 0.08 10.80
C VAL A 144 -13.86 -0.33 9.75
N ILE A 145 -13.34 -1.57 9.79
CA ILE A 145 -12.50 -2.12 8.70
C ILE A 145 -13.23 -2.03 7.35
N GLY A 146 -14.49 -2.46 7.30
CA GLY A 146 -15.29 -2.38 6.07
C GLY A 146 -15.49 -0.95 5.58
N LEU A 147 -15.76 -0.02 6.50
CA LEU A 147 -15.93 1.40 6.23
C LEU A 147 -14.65 2.04 5.68
N MET A 148 -13.52 1.83 6.36
CA MET A 148 -12.23 2.41 5.96
C MET A 148 -11.71 1.81 4.66
N ARG A 149 -11.89 0.50 4.45
CA ARG A 149 -11.64 -0.15 3.16
C ARG A 149 -12.48 0.48 2.04
N GLY A 150 -13.78 0.70 2.28
CA GLY A 150 -14.66 1.37 1.33
C GLY A 150 -14.19 2.78 0.99
N LYS A 151 -13.79 3.56 2.00
CA LYS A 151 -13.24 4.91 1.83
C LYS A 151 -11.92 4.94 1.06
N ALA A 152 -11.03 4.00 1.31
CA ALA A 152 -9.78 3.89 0.56
C ALA A 152 -10.03 3.55 -0.92
N ILE A 153 -10.96 2.64 -1.21
CA ILE A 153 -11.34 2.29 -2.59
C ILE A 153 -11.97 3.49 -3.30
N GLU A 154 -12.98 4.11 -2.69
CA GLU A 154 -13.65 5.30 -3.22
C GLU A 154 -12.64 6.45 -3.47
N GLY A 155 -11.73 6.67 -2.53
CA GLY A 155 -10.70 7.69 -2.65
C GLY A 155 -9.73 7.41 -3.80
N VAL A 156 -9.24 6.18 -3.93
CA VAL A 156 -8.34 5.77 -5.03
C VAL A 156 -9.04 5.89 -6.38
N GLU A 157 -10.31 5.52 -6.50
CA GLU A 157 -11.09 5.67 -7.74
C GLU A 157 -11.19 7.14 -8.16
N ARG A 158 -11.61 8.03 -7.24
CA ARG A 158 -11.67 9.48 -7.52
C ARG A 158 -10.31 10.07 -7.85
N ARG A 159 -9.26 9.64 -7.14
CA ARG A 159 -7.90 10.14 -7.39
C ARG A 159 -7.38 9.69 -8.77
N LYS A 160 -7.76 8.52 -9.26
CA LYS A 160 -7.46 8.06 -10.63
C LYS A 160 -8.19 8.86 -11.71
N GLU A 161 -9.41 9.31 -11.45
CA GLU A 161 -10.12 10.21 -12.35
C GLU A 161 -9.37 11.55 -12.47
N LEU A 162 -9.01 12.14 -11.32
CA LEU A 162 -8.23 13.38 -11.26
C LEU A 162 -6.80 13.25 -11.81
N SER A 163 -6.21 12.05 -11.75
CA SER A 163 -4.87 11.77 -12.33
C SER A 163 -4.83 12.06 -13.83
N ARG A 164 -5.92 11.80 -14.57
CA ARG A 164 -5.98 12.12 -16.01
C ARG A 164 -5.89 13.62 -16.26
N GLU A 165 -6.58 14.41 -15.45
CA GLU A 165 -6.57 15.87 -15.55
C GLU A 165 -5.19 16.42 -15.17
N LEU A 166 -4.60 15.91 -14.09
CA LEU A 166 -3.26 16.28 -13.66
C LEU A 166 -2.18 15.93 -14.70
N GLN A 167 -2.29 14.78 -15.36
CA GLN A 167 -1.37 14.40 -16.43
C GLN A 167 -1.49 15.29 -17.66
N ALA A 168 -2.71 15.67 -18.05
CA ALA A 168 -2.93 16.60 -19.14
C ALA A 168 -2.29 17.97 -18.85
N MET A 169 -2.50 18.48 -17.64
CA MET A 169 -1.86 19.71 -17.15
C MET A 169 -0.34 19.58 -17.09
N HIS A 170 0.19 18.45 -16.61
CA HIS A 170 1.62 18.20 -16.53
C HIS A 170 2.28 18.21 -17.91
N LEU A 171 1.64 17.59 -18.91
CA LEU A 171 2.10 17.63 -20.30
C LEU A 171 2.12 19.05 -20.87
N GLU A 172 1.12 19.87 -20.53
CA GLU A 172 1.07 21.27 -20.94
C GLU A 172 2.25 22.06 -20.35
N VAL A 173 2.52 21.89 -19.05
CA VAL A 173 3.67 22.50 -18.36
C VAL A 173 4.99 22.05 -18.97
N LEU A 174 5.15 20.75 -19.23
CA LEU A 174 6.35 20.20 -19.86
C LEU A 174 6.55 20.71 -21.29
N SER A 175 5.48 20.93 -22.06
CA SER A 175 5.57 21.46 -23.43
C SER A 175 6.12 22.89 -23.49
N ARG A 176 5.98 23.65 -22.39
CA ARG A 176 6.42 25.04 -22.27
C ARG A 176 7.85 25.18 -21.80
N LYS A 177 8.45 24.13 -21.23
CA LYS A 177 9.88 24.09 -20.91
C LYS A 177 10.65 23.74 -22.18
N PRO A 178 11.27 24.70 -22.91
CA PRO A 178 12.18 24.32 -23.98
C PRO A 178 13.31 23.48 -23.37
N ASN A 179 13.59 22.32 -23.97
CA ASN A 179 14.73 21.48 -23.61
C ASN A 179 16.03 22.32 -23.61
N TYR A 180 16.47 22.78 -22.44
CA TYR A 180 17.80 23.36 -22.21
C TYR A 180 18.92 22.29 -22.30
N GLN A 181 18.67 21.15 -22.98
CA GLN A 181 19.60 20.04 -23.13
C GLN A 181 20.17 19.88 -24.55
N PHE A 182 19.92 20.80 -25.49
CA PHE A 182 20.45 20.69 -26.86
C PHE A 182 21.64 21.59 -27.23
N SER A 183 22.33 22.23 -26.27
CA SER A 183 23.37 23.22 -26.61
C SER A 183 24.73 23.09 -25.90
N SER A 184 25.14 21.88 -25.47
CA SER A 184 26.54 21.68 -25.01
C SER A 184 27.40 20.78 -25.90
N THR A 185 26.82 19.97 -26.78
CA THR A 185 27.59 19.00 -27.60
C THR A 185 27.98 19.48 -29.00
N ASN A 186 27.46 20.60 -29.50
CA ASN A 186 27.75 21.04 -30.87
C ASN A 186 28.85 22.11 -31.02
N HIS A 187 29.43 22.62 -29.92
CA HIS A 187 30.50 23.63 -30.01
C HIS A 187 31.92 23.06 -30.04
N LEU A 188 32.09 21.73 -29.93
CA LEU A 188 33.41 21.08 -29.91
C LEU A 188 33.81 20.41 -31.24
N ILE A 189 32.91 20.30 -32.22
CA ILE A 189 33.20 19.63 -33.50
C ILE A 189 33.59 20.63 -34.61
N ALA A 190 33.28 21.93 -34.45
CA ALA A 190 33.64 22.96 -35.42
C ALA A 190 35.05 23.57 -35.25
N SER A 191 35.78 23.24 -34.18
CA SER A 191 37.12 23.81 -33.89
C SER A 191 38.30 22.88 -34.21
N SER A 192 38.08 21.67 -34.74
CA SER A 192 39.17 20.72 -35.05
C SER A 192 39.39 20.47 -36.55
N SER A 193 38.79 21.26 -37.44
CA SER A 193 38.91 21.09 -38.91
C SER A 193 39.56 22.29 -39.62
N SER A 194 40.56 22.91 -39.01
CA SER A 194 41.37 23.93 -39.68
C SER A 194 42.80 23.91 -39.18
N LYS A 195 43.56 22.89 -39.61
CA LYS A 195 45.02 22.91 -39.72
C LYS A 195 45.47 21.81 -40.69
N SER A 196 45.19 22.02 -41.97
CA SER A 196 46.04 21.48 -43.02
C SER A 196 46.36 22.58 -44.02
N SER A 197 47.65 22.67 -44.28
CA SER A 197 48.29 23.21 -45.49
C SER A 197 48.71 24.70 -45.51
N ILE A 198 49.97 24.82 -45.99
CA ILE A 198 50.60 25.92 -46.73
C ILE A 198 51.27 27.04 -45.90
N TRP A 199 52.59 26.97 -45.75
CA TRP A 199 53.55 27.81 -46.52
C TRP A 199 55.01 27.36 -46.31
N SER A 200 55.72 27.32 -47.42
CA SER A 200 57.07 26.80 -47.67
C SER A 200 58.20 27.77 -47.32
N GLN A 201 59.44 27.23 -47.36
CA GLN A 201 60.71 27.91 -47.70
C GLN A 201 61.26 28.89 -46.64
N GLU A 202 62.55 29.16 -46.43
CA GLU A 202 63.85 28.86 -47.06
C GLU A 202 64.91 29.66 -46.24
N LYS A 203 66.16 29.18 -46.17
CA LYS A 203 67.47 29.89 -45.91
C LYS A 203 68.42 28.97 -45.13
N VAL A 204 69.58 28.52 -45.66
CA VAL A 204 70.82 29.28 -46.00
C VAL A 204 71.29 30.02 -44.75
N ILE A 205 72.30 29.57 -43.99
CA ILE A 205 73.73 29.33 -44.28
C ILE A 205 74.23 28.20 -43.38
#